data_AF-A0A7V9I741-F1
#
_entry.id   AF-A0A7V9I741-F1
#
_cell.length_a   1.000
_cell.length_b   1.000
_cell.length_c   1.000
_cell.angle_alpha   90.00
_cell.angle_beta   90.00
_cell.angle_gamma   90.00
#
_symmetry.space_group_name_H-M   'P 1'
#
loop_
_entity.id
_entity.type
_entity.pdbx_description
1 polymer ?
#
loop_
_entity_poly.entity_id
_entity_poly.type
_entity_poly.pdbx_seq_one_letter_code
_entity_poly.pdbx_strand_id
1 'polypeptide(L)'
;TRTYPGIAQVFVDTPGGSLRDWFWDPVPEGGSSFDMKFLDQGELTRSGDKLALIRGTNTQKDWRQATIQIYSVSNFATAPEALCAIRTPRRGPLAKPTWSPDGNTLAWSDSRGIWSSAITARGDTCGSAPKLIIPGGSAPDWGPSNVR
;
A
#
# COMPACT_ATOMS: atom_id res chain seq x y z
N THR A 1 2.28 25.48 8.25
CA THR A 1 3.18 24.53 7.54
C THR A 1 2.66 24.35 6.12
N ARG A 2 3.49 24.59 5.10
CA ARG A 2 3.06 24.63 3.70
C ARG A 2 3.23 23.23 3.10
N THR A 3 2.18 22.41 3.15
CA THR A 3 2.14 21.12 2.45
C THR A 3 1.90 21.40 0.97
N TYR A 4 2.84 20.99 0.11
CA TYR A 4 2.60 21.02 -1.34
C TYR A 4 1.69 19.83 -1.68
N PRO A 5 0.67 19.99 -2.54
CA PRO A 5 -0.07 18.85 -3.04
C PRO A 5 0.94 17.92 -3.74
N GLY A 6 1.08 16.69 -3.22
CA GLY A 6 1.88 15.66 -3.88
C GLY A 6 1.28 15.37 -5.25
N ILE A 7 2.08 14.96 -6.23
CA ILE A 7 1.55 14.63 -7.58
C ILE A 7 0.91 13.25 -7.65
N ALA A 8 1.08 12.43 -6.61
CA ALA A 8 0.56 11.08 -6.58
C ALA A 8 -0.86 11.09 -5.97
N GLN A 9 -1.84 11.01 -6.86
CA GLN A 9 -3.26 11.13 -6.55
C GLN A 9 -3.93 9.77 -6.53
N VAL A 10 -4.87 9.59 -5.61
CA VAL A 10 -5.79 8.46 -5.59
C VAL A 10 -7.20 9.00 -5.82
N PHE A 11 -7.89 8.36 -6.75
CA PHE A 11 -9.30 8.63 -7.05
C PHE A 11 -10.15 7.49 -6.50
N VAL A 12 -11.39 7.80 -6.13
CA VAL A 12 -12.40 6.82 -5.76
C VAL A 12 -13.53 6.86 -6.78
N ASP A 13 -13.94 5.69 -7.23
CA ASP A 13 -15.16 5.49 -8.01
C ASP A 13 -16.09 4.57 -7.23
N THR A 14 -17.39 4.86 -7.29
CA THR A 14 -18.43 4.09 -6.60
C THR A 14 -19.47 3.63 -7.63
N PRO A 15 -19.99 2.40 -7.52
CA PRO A 15 -21.00 1.92 -8.46
C PRO A 15 -22.20 2.88 -8.54
N GLY A 16 -22.48 3.41 -9.73
CA GLY A 16 -23.56 4.39 -9.97
C GLY A 16 -23.24 5.82 -9.52
N GLY A 17 -22.03 6.08 -9.01
CA GLY A 17 -21.54 7.40 -8.67
C GLY A 17 -20.73 8.04 -9.80
N SER A 18 -19.88 8.98 -9.41
CA SER A 18 -18.90 9.61 -10.28
C SER A 18 -17.51 9.40 -9.70
N LEU A 19 -16.49 9.38 -10.56
CA LEU A 19 -15.09 9.46 -10.14
C LEU A 19 -14.86 10.73 -9.30
N ARG A 20 -14.15 10.59 -8.20
CA ARG A 20 -13.80 11.71 -7.29
C ARG A 20 -12.35 11.65 -6.90
N ASP A 21 -11.74 12.83 -6.81
CA ASP A 21 -10.44 13.02 -6.17
C ASP A 21 -10.57 12.66 -4.70
N TRP A 22 -9.86 11.62 -4.24
CA TRP A 22 -9.98 11.18 -2.85
C TRP A 22 -8.88 11.75 -1.97
N PHE A 23 -7.61 11.47 -2.29
CA PHE A 23 -6.49 12.04 -1.56
C PHE A 23 -5.22 12.11 -2.39
N TRP A 24 -4.26 12.87 -1.85
CA TRP A 24 -2.92 13.00 -2.38
C TRP A 24 -1.95 12.43 -1.37
N ASP A 25 -0.99 11.66 -1.85
CA ASP A 25 0.07 11.17 -0.98
C ASP A 25 1.08 12.30 -0.70
N PRO A 26 1.23 12.75 0.56
CA PRO A 26 2.03 13.93 0.86
C PRO A 26 3.52 13.63 0.68
N VAL A 27 4.24 14.62 0.17
CA VAL A 27 5.70 14.64 0.25
C VAL A 27 6.10 14.82 1.72
N PRO A 28 6.98 13.99 2.29
CA PRO A 28 7.50 14.21 3.63
C PRO A 28 8.13 15.60 3.74
N GLU A 29 8.00 16.22 4.92
CA GLU A 29 8.55 17.55 5.17
C GLU A 29 10.07 17.59 4.92
N GLY A 30 10.54 18.59 4.16
CA GLY A 30 11.93 18.69 3.72
C GLY A 30 12.30 17.84 2.50
N GLY A 31 11.36 17.07 1.93
CA GLY A 31 11.57 16.30 0.70
C GLY A 31 11.51 17.14 -0.58
N SER A 32 12.27 16.73 -1.59
CA SER A 32 12.21 17.32 -2.94
C SER A 32 11.06 16.74 -3.76
N SER A 33 10.57 17.49 -4.75
CA SER A 33 9.64 16.95 -5.76
C SER A 33 10.25 15.76 -6.52
N PHE A 34 11.58 15.68 -6.61
CA PHE A 34 12.31 14.56 -7.22
C PHE A 34 12.41 13.33 -6.31
N ASP A 35 12.18 13.48 -5.01
CA ASP A 35 12.13 12.36 -4.05
C ASP A 35 10.73 11.77 -3.92
N MET A 36 9.73 12.45 -4.50
CA MET A 36 8.37 11.91 -4.59
C MET A 36 8.38 10.55 -5.26
N LYS A 37 7.76 9.59 -4.59
CA LYS A 37 7.54 8.26 -5.13
C LYS A 37 6.16 8.20 -5.78
N PHE A 38 6.08 7.53 -6.91
CA PHE A 38 4.80 7.20 -7.52
C PHE A 38 4.03 6.24 -6.61
N LEU A 39 2.72 6.46 -6.52
CA LEU A 39 1.80 5.42 -6.07
C LEU A 39 1.56 4.48 -7.25
N ASP A 40 1.67 3.19 -6.97
CA ASP A 40 1.40 2.10 -7.91
C ASP A 40 0.26 1.24 -7.32
N GLN A 41 0.13 0.00 -7.78
CA GLN A 41 -0.85 -0.99 -7.36
C GLN A 41 -1.18 -0.93 -5.85
N GLY A 42 -2.46 -1.05 -5.56
CA GLY A 42 -2.98 -1.08 -4.20
C GLY A 42 -4.22 -1.94 -4.08
N GLU A 43 -4.59 -2.24 -2.85
CA GLU A 43 -5.76 -3.03 -2.52
C GLU A 43 -6.42 -2.51 -1.24
N LEU A 44 -7.74 -2.38 -1.29
CA LEU A 44 -8.58 -2.07 -0.14
C LEU A 44 -9.03 -3.38 0.53
N THR A 45 -9.01 -3.46 1.84
CA THR A 45 -9.60 -4.59 2.57
C THR A 45 -11.08 -4.74 2.23
N ARG A 46 -11.60 -5.96 2.35
CA ARG A 46 -13.03 -6.25 2.13
C ARG A 46 -13.97 -5.42 3.02
N SER A 47 -13.56 -5.14 4.25
CA SER A 47 -14.27 -4.26 5.19
C SER A 47 -14.20 -2.78 4.82
N GLY A 48 -13.34 -2.40 3.87
CA GLY A 48 -13.13 -1.02 3.47
C GLY A 48 -12.38 -0.16 4.51
N ASP A 49 -11.77 -0.78 5.52
CA ASP A 49 -11.16 -0.10 6.66
C ASP A 49 -9.66 0.16 6.51
N LYS A 50 -9.00 -0.51 5.54
CA LYS A 50 -7.57 -0.36 5.28
C LYS A 50 -7.27 -0.37 3.79
N LEU A 51 -6.34 0.49 3.37
CA LEU A 51 -5.82 0.55 2.01
C LEU A 51 -4.32 0.27 2.04
N ALA A 52 -3.86 -0.70 1.26
CA ALA A 52 -2.45 -0.89 0.95
C ALA A 52 -2.14 -0.26 -0.40
N LEU A 53 -1.06 0.51 -0.50
CA LEU A 53 -0.56 1.08 -1.75
C LEU A 53 0.94 0.89 -1.84
N ILE A 54 1.44 0.49 -3.00
CA ILE A 54 2.87 0.54 -3.28
C ILE A 54 3.26 2.00 -3.50
N ARG A 55 4.10 2.53 -2.60
CA ARG A 55 4.85 3.76 -2.82
C ARG A 55 6.20 3.35 -3.42
N GLY A 56 6.27 3.35 -4.74
CA GLY A 56 7.27 2.67 -5.56
C GLY A 56 8.49 3.51 -5.90
N THR A 57 8.71 3.71 -7.21
CA THR A 57 9.87 4.45 -7.74
C THR A 57 9.67 5.96 -7.71
N ASN A 58 10.75 6.73 -7.80
CA ASN A 58 10.70 8.14 -8.18
C ASN A 58 10.83 8.30 -9.71
N THR A 59 10.92 9.54 -10.18
CA THR A 59 11.12 9.90 -11.60
C THR A 59 12.39 9.28 -12.23
N GLN A 60 13.37 8.88 -11.42
CA GLN A 60 14.60 8.20 -11.85
C GLN A 60 14.47 6.66 -11.87
N LYS A 61 13.25 6.12 -11.68
CA LYS A 61 12.98 4.68 -11.54
C LYS A 61 13.70 4.04 -10.35
N ASP A 62 14.02 4.83 -9.32
CA ASP A 62 14.72 4.34 -8.13
C ASP A 62 13.74 3.75 -7.11
N TRP A 63 13.82 2.43 -6.95
CA TRP A 63 13.10 1.65 -5.95
C TRP A 63 13.67 1.81 -4.53
N ARG A 64 14.80 2.51 -4.34
CA ARG A 64 15.32 2.77 -3.00
C ARG A 64 14.26 3.47 -2.15
N GLN A 65 14.04 2.91 -0.96
CA GLN A 65 13.03 3.36 0.00
C GLN A 65 11.57 3.14 -0.46
N ALA A 66 11.33 2.34 -1.50
CA ALA A 66 9.98 1.90 -1.81
C ALA A 66 9.38 1.15 -0.62
N THR A 67 8.08 1.33 -0.45
CA THR A 67 7.33 0.82 0.69
C THR A 67 5.98 0.35 0.22
N ILE A 68 5.36 -0.54 0.99
CA ILE A 68 3.91 -0.69 0.95
C ILE A 68 3.36 0.17 2.09
N GLN A 69 2.69 1.26 1.74
CA GLN A 69 2.03 2.16 2.67
C GLN A 69 0.67 1.58 3.03
N ILE A 70 0.37 1.55 4.32
CA ILE A 70 -0.93 1.11 4.84
C ILE A 70 -1.61 2.35 5.40
N TYR A 71 -2.84 2.60 4.95
CA TYR A 71 -3.69 3.67 5.43
C TYR A 71 -4.93 3.10 6.13
N SER A 72 -5.41 3.77 7.16
CA SER A 72 -6.74 3.55 7.74
C SER A 72 -7.76 4.36 6.95
N VAL A 73 -8.83 3.70 6.58
CA VAL A 73 -9.93 4.28 5.82
C VAL A 73 -11.14 4.33 6.73
N SER A 74 -11.58 5.55 7.08
CA SER A 74 -12.80 5.75 7.84
C SER A 74 -14.02 5.90 6.93
N ASN A 75 -13.82 6.55 5.78
CA ASN A 75 -14.80 6.76 4.72
C ASN A 75 -14.08 7.28 3.45
N PHE A 76 -14.80 7.46 2.35
CA PHE A 76 -14.25 7.97 1.08
C PHE A 76 -14.47 9.47 0.85
N ALA A 77 -15.06 10.19 1.80
CA ALA A 77 -15.26 11.65 1.75
C ALA A 77 -14.07 12.43 2.34
N THR A 78 -13.29 11.79 3.21
CA THR A 78 -12.08 12.37 3.83
C THR A 78 -10.84 11.57 3.43
N ALA A 79 -9.68 12.24 3.36
CA ALA A 79 -8.41 11.56 3.14
C ALA A 79 -8.16 10.49 4.23
N PRO A 80 -7.60 9.32 3.88
CA PRO A 80 -7.29 8.28 4.85
C PRO A 80 -6.04 8.66 5.66
N GLU A 81 -5.90 8.10 6.86
CA GLU A 81 -4.75 8.37 7.72
C GLU A 81 -3.66 7.33 7.48
N ALA A 82 -2.39 7.74 7.42
CA ALA A 82 -1.30 6.77 7.31
C ALA A 82 -1.16 5.99 8.62
N LEU A 83 -1.30 4.67 8.57
CA LEU A 83 -1.08 3.78 9.70
C LEU A 83 0.39 3.43 9.85
N CYS A 84 1.02 2.98 8.77
CA CYS A 84 2.39 2.48 8.78
C CYS A 84 2.93 2.19 7.38
N ALA A 85 4.23 1.85 7.30
CA ALA A 85 4.90 1.49 6.06
C ALA A 85 5.69 0.18 6.20
N ILE A 86 5.40 -0.80 5.36
CA ILE A 86 6.21 -2.02 5.24
C ILE A 86 7.45 -1.67 4.41
N ARG A 87 8.63 -1.71 5.06
CA ARG A 87 9.93 -1.55 4.42
C ARG A 87 10.53 -2.91 4.12
N THR A 88 10.68 -3.25 2.84
CA THR A 88 11.29 -4.52 2.47
C THR A 88 12.82 -4.41 2.46
N PRO A 89 13.55 -5.44 2.92
CA PRO A 89 15.02 -5.40 3.00
C PRO A 89 15.71 -5.16 1.65
N ARG A 90 15.06 -5.51 0.51
CA ARG A 90 15.65 -5.41 -0.84
C ARG A 90 14.95 -4.44 -1.80
N ARG A 91 14.21 -3.46 -1.28
CA ARG A 91 13.82 -2.22 -1.95
C ARG A 91 12.95 -2.34 -3.22
N GLY A 92 12.77 -3.49 -3.89
CA GLY A 92 11.81 -3.67 -4.99
C GLY A 92 12.32 -4.56 -6.14
N PRO A 93 11.61 -4.62 -7.28
CA PRO A 93 10.26 -4.08 -7.48
C PRO A 93 9.26 -4.80 -6.59
N LEU A 94 8.35 -4.03 -5.97
CA LEU A 94 7.21 -4.56 -5.22
C LEU A 94 6.05 -4.67 -6.19
N ALA A 95 5.21 -5.69 -6.03
CA ALA A 95 4.04 -5.85 -6.88
C ALA A 95 2.92 -6.60 -6.18
N LYS A 96 1.69 -6.31 -6.60
CA LYS A 96 0.46 -7.06 -6.31
C LYS A 96 0.24 -7.24 -4.81
N PRO A 97 0.10 -6.14 -4.03
CA PRO A 97 -0.34 -6.26 -2.65
C PRO A 97 -1.76 -6.83 -2.63
N THR A 98 -2.01 -7.80 -1.75
CA THR A 98 -3.34 -8.39 -1.59
C THR A 98 -3.67 -8.78 -0.17
N TRP A 99 -4.88 -8.47 0.27
CA TRP A 99 -5.37 -8.67 1.63
C TRP A 99 -6.03 -10.03 1.80
N SER A 100 -5.73 -10.69 2.91
CA SER A 100 -6.55 -11.81 3.35
C SER A 100 -8.01 -11.38 3.55
N PRO A 101 -8.98 -12.30 3.41
CA PRO A 101 -10.40 -11.96 3.52
C PRO A 101 -10.81 -11.31 4.85
N ASP A 102 -10.08 -11.60 5.93
CA ASP A 102 -10.27 -11.01 7.26
C ASP A 102 -9.55 -9.65 7.44
N GLY A 103 -8.77 -9.22 6.46
CA GLY A 103 -8.03 -7.96 6.45
C GLY A 103 -6.85 -7.89 7.43
N ASN A 104 -6.39 -9.00 7.99
CA ASN A 104 -5.30 -9.04 8.99
C ASN A 104 -3.94 -9.43 8.42
N THR A 105 -3.89 -9.95 7.19
CA THR A 105 -2.65 -10.38 6.54
C THR A 105 -2.57 -9.74 5.16
N LEU A 106 -1.40 -9.20 4.84
CA LEU A 106 -1.09 -8.72 3.49
C LEU A 106 -0.09 -9.67 2.85
N ALA A 107 -0.34 -10.08 1.62
CA ALA A 107 0.64 -10.71 0.75
C ALA A 107 1.11 -9.74 -0.34
N TRP A 108 2.33 -9.90 -0.82
CA TRP A 108 2.87 -9.15 -1.95
C TRP A 108 3.96 -9.99 -2.63
N SER A 109 4.41 -9.55 -3.79
CA SER A 109 5.56 -10.16 -4.48
C SER A 109 6.73 -9.19 -4.59
N ASP A 110 7.94 -9.76 -4.53
CA ASP A 110 9.18 -9.12 -4.96
C ASP A 110 9.99 -10.08 -5.85
N SER A 111 11.22 -9.70 -6.21
CA SER A 111 12.10 -10.52 -7.05
C SER A 111 12.46 -11.90 -6.48
N ARG A 112 12.18 -12.19 -5.20
CA ARG A 112 12.44 -13.49 -4.56
C ARG A 112 11.22 -14.39 -4.48
N GLY A 113 10.02 -13.84 -4.58
CA GLY A 113 8.80 -14.62 -4.48
C GLY A 113 7.64 -13.88 -3.82
N ILE A 114 6.69 -14.65 -3.32
CA ILE A 114 5.54 -14.16 -2.57
C ILE A 114 5.86 -14.12 -1.08
N TRP A 115 5.64 -12.96 -0.50
CA TRP A 115 5.77 -12.69 0.92
C TRP A 115 4.40 -12.53 1.55
N SER A 116 4.31 -12.77 2.86
CA SER A 116 3.17 -12.38 3.67
C SER A 116 3.60 -11.78 5.00
N SER A 117 2.77 -10.90 5.55
CA SER A 117 2.94 -10.40 6.90
C SER A 117 1.59 -10.02 7.53
N ALA A 118 1.50 -10.22 8.83
CA ALA A 118 0.35 -9.75 9.60
C ALA A 118 0.40 -8.23 9.73
N ILE A 119 -0.75 -7.58 9.55
CA ILE A 119 -0.93 -6.14 9.70
C ILE A 119 -2.08 -5.94 10.70
N THR A 120 -1.73 -5.61 11.94
CA THR A 120 -2.73 -5.29 12.96
C THR A 120 -3.07 -3.81 12.90
N ALA A 121 -4.34 -3.45 13.09
CA ALA A 121 -4.87 -2.09 12.99
C ALA A 121 -4.30 -1.07 14.02
N ARG A 122 -3.35 -1.47 14.88
CA ARG A 122 -2.75 -0.65 15.92
C ARG A 122 -1.27 -1.00 16.11
N GLY A 123 -0.38 -0.02 15.92
CA GLY A 123 0.98 -0.02 16.47
C GLY A 123 2.12 -0.62 15.61
N ASP A 124 3.24 -0.83 16.30
CA ASP A 124 4.62 -0.94 15.79
C ASP A 124 4.95 -2.23 15.03
N THR A 125 3.98 -3.14 14.87
CA THR A 125 4.20 -4.47 14.28
C THR A 125 3.89 -4.55 12.78
N CYS A 126 3.51 -3.43 12.17
CA CYS A 126 3.17 -3.36 10.76
C CYS A 126 4.29 -3.89 9.85
N GLY A 127 4.08 -5.09 9.31
CA GLY A 127 5.08 -5.75 8.49
C GLY A 127 6.38 -6.11 9.24
N SER A 128 6.34 -6.27 10.57
CA SER A 128 7.54 -6.46 11.41
C SER A 128 8.24 -7.80 11.20
N ALA A 129 7.54 -8.80 10.65
CA ALA A 129 8.08 -10.12 10.37
C ALA A 129 7.56 -10.65 9.03
N PRO A 130 8.02 -10.10 7.89
CA PRO A 130 7.62 -10.58 6.58
C PRO A 130 8.20 -11.98 6.34
N LYS A 131 7.37 -12.92 5.91
CA LYS A 131 7.77 -14.30 5.61
C LYS A 131 7.70 -14.56 4.11
N LEU A 132 8.76 -15.11 3.53
CA LEU A 132 8.71 -15.64 2.16
C LEU A 132 7.94 -16.95 2.20
N ILE A 133 6.73 -16.97 1.64
CA ILE A 133 5.85 -18.13 1.66
C ILE A 133 5.91 -18.95 0.38
N ILE A 134 6.21 -18.32 -0.77
CA ILE A 134 6.38 -19.01 -2.05
C ILE A 134 7.59 -18.44 -2.79
N PRO A 135 8.78 -19.06 -2.66
CA PRO A 135 9.98 -18.67 -3.41
C PRO A 135 9.76 -18.75 -4.92
N GLY A 136 10.21 -17.74 -5.66
CA GLY A 136 10.02 -17.62 -7.12
C GLY A 136 8.58 -17.36 -7.58
N GLY A 137 7.61 -17.41 -6.66
CA GLY A 137 6.21 -17.10 -6.95
C GLY A 137 6.01 -15.64 -7.32
N SER A 138 5.01 -15.37 -8.15
CA SER A 138 4.58 -14.02 -8.47
C SER A 138 3.06 -13.99 -8.57
N ALA A 139 2.47 -12.80 -8.42
CA ALA A 139 1.01 -12.64 -8.48
C ALA A 139 0.24 -13.39 -7.38
N PRO A 140 0.47 -13.06 -6.10
CA PRO A 140 -0.45 -13.49 -5.05
C PRO A 140 -1.84 -12.90 -5.30
N ASP A 141 -2.86 -13.67 -4.93
CA ASP A 141 -4.25 -13.23 -4.86
C ASP A 141 -4.94 -14.03 -3.76
N TRP A 142 -5.77 -13.36 -2.97
CA TRP A 142 -6.65 -14.04 -2.01
C TRP A 142 -8.02 -14.25 -2.65
N GLY A 143 -8.43 -15.51 -2.75
CA GLY A 143 -9.77 -15.84 -3.24
C GLY A 143 -10.89 -15.24 -2.38
N PRO A 144 -12.11 -15.09 -2.94
CA PRO A 144 -13.21 -14.37 -2.30
C PRO A 144 -13.84 -15.09 -1.08
N SER A 145 -13.40 -16.32 -0.79
CA SER A 145 -14.03 -17.20 0.19
C SER A 145 -13.53 -16.98 1.61
N ASN A 146 -14.47 -16.88 2.55
CA ASN A 146 -14.20 -17.01 3.97
C ASN A 146 -14.18 -18.51 4.34
N VAL A 147 -13.13 -19.23 3.97
CA VAL A 147 -12.99 -20.63 4.44
C VAL A 147 -12.52 -20.60 5.89
N ARG A 148 -13.36 -21.13 6.79
CA ARG A 148 -12.99 -21.45 8.16
C ARG A 148 -12.59 -22.92 8.25
#